data_AF-A0A932EZL4-F1
#
_entry.id   AF-A0A932EZL4-F1
#
_cell.length_a   1.000
_cell.length_b   1.000
_cell.length_c   1.000
_cell.angle_alpha   90.00
_cell.angle_beta   90.00
_cell.angle_gamma   90.00
#
_symmetry.space_group_name_H-M   'P 1'
#
loop_
_entity.id
_entity.type
_entity.pdbx_description
1 polymer ?
#
loop_
_entity_poly.entity_id
_entity_poly.type
_entity_poly.pdbx_seq_one_letter_code
_entity_poly.pdbx_strand_id
1 'polypeptide(L)'
;MHEVLVPDRDVTPLAAVIGRERLDRLVGQVAARARRRLGSARVLNVSSTGAGGGVAELMRVLLAYARSAQVDARWLVIDGDAAFFSLTKRIHNHLYGFPGDGGPLGPDEQRRYREVSAANAAALLDRVRPGDVVVLHDPQTAGLAAAVHEAGHPTIWRCHVGIDDQNEHSRAAWDFLRPHLEGSVDRYVFTLAGFAPDWVPRDRLTAVPPSIDPFAAKNADLGPEEVRSVLVAAGLLAGDTAGSPTFRRGDGTTAEVRRRCQVVREAGPPRPDSPLVVQVSRWDRMKDMEGVMRAFAQGVPLAMGAHLVLAGPSVESVADDPEGAEVFADCRRAWGRLDHDGRARIHLATLPMDDLEENGAIVNALQRHAAVVTQKSLAEGFGLTVTEALYKGRPVVASAVGGITDQIRDASTGILVDDPRDLDAFAMRSSGSWPTRQARTGWGGPHAGTPSIASSRTGTSASGPTSSTSCSRAPRSPRGLRRPARPWRRARVRWPRRRAPPRRRGSPAEAGPGAGRSSRPTSGCPSGRRGPGAPLRARARRRRSHPAPTAGGSGEPTARPAAPRRWRRCRCPPRPRPLRGRGRSPAPVGRRCRPGTRPAT
;
A
#
# COMPACT_ATOMS: atom_id res chain seq x y z
N MET A 1 -7.60 4.37 -22.52
CA MET A 1 -7.89 3.23 -21.63
C MET A 1 -7.54 1.93 -22.35
N HIS A 2 -6.88 1.00 -21.67
CA HIS A 2 -6.51 -0.33 -22.21
C HIS A 2 -6.92 -1.48 -21.26
N GLU A 3 -7.06 -2.71 -21.79
CA GLU A 3 -7.29 -3.92 -20.98
C GLU A 3 -5.94 -4.56 -20.61
N VAL A 4 -5.79 -4.97 -19.34
CA VAL A 4 -4.64 -5.74 -18.86
C VAL A 4 -5.03 -7.21 -18.82
N LEU A 5 -4.33 -8.05 -19.57
CA LEU A 5 -4.57 -9.49 -19.57
C LEU A 5 -4.16 -10.08 -18.23
N VAL A 6 -5.15 -10.61 -17.50
CA VAL A 6 -4.96 -11.37 -16.26
C VAL A 6 -5.01 -12.85 -16.62
N PRO A 7 -3.91 -13.62 -16.46
CA PRO A 7 -3.95 -15.06 -16.65
C PRO A 7 -4.78 -15.72 -15.54
N ASP A 8 -5.42 -16.83 -15.88
CA ASP A 8 -6.13 -17.68 -14.92
C ASP A 8 -5.10 -18.35 -13.97
N ARG A 9 -5.44 -18.49 -12.68
CA ARG A 9 -4.56 -19.12 -11.69
C ARG A 9 -5.30 -20.15 -10.84
N ASP A 10 -4.81 -21.38 -10.87
CA ASP A 10 -5.38 -22.51 -10.14
C ASP A 10 -5.56 -22.19 -8.65
N VAL A 11 -6.79 -22.40 -8.16
CA VAL A 11 -7.20 -22.21 -6.77
C VAL A 11 -6.85 -23.40 -5.89
N THR A 12 -6.56 -24.58 -6.47
CA THR A 12 -6.29 -25.83 -5.75
C THR A 12 -5.14 -25.73 -4.73
N PRO A 13 -4.00 -25.06 -5.02
CA PRO A 13 -2.92 -24.88 -4.05
C PRO A 13 -3.36 -24.18 -2.75
N LEU A 14 -4.39 -23.32 -2.79
CA LEU A 14 -4.92 -22.66 -1.59
C LEU A 14 -5.37 -23.67 -0.53
N ALA A 15 -5.74 -24.91 -0.90
CA ALA A 15 -6.08 -25.97 0.06
C ALA A 15 -4.97 -26.22 1.11
N ALA A 16 -3.70 -26.00 0.77
CA ALA A 16 -2.58 -26.12 1.70
C ALA A 16 -2.51 -24.97 2.73
N VAL A 17 -3.04 -23.79 2.39
CA VAL A 17 -2.95 -22.55 3.19
C VAL A 17 -4.24 -22.30 3.98
N ILE A 18 -5.42 -22.53 3.37
CA ILE A 18 -6.72 -22.27 3.99
C ILE A 18 -7.47 -23.55 4.42
N GLY A 19 -6.98 -24.74 4.06
CA GLY A 19 -7.64 -26.02 4.29
C GLY A 19 -8.75 -26.32 3.27
N ARG A 20 -8.99 -27.61 2.98
CA ARG A 20 -9.96 -28.07 1.98
C ARG A 20 -11.36 -27.48 2.19
N GLU A 21 -11.92 -27.58 3.39
CA GLU A 21 -13.26 -27.05 3.73
C GLU A 21 -13.46 -25.57 3.32
N ARG A 22 -12.42 -24.73 3.44
CA ARG A 22 -12.50 -23.32 3.05
C ARG A 22 -12.39 -23.13 1.54
N LEU A 23 -11.61 -23.96 0.84
CA LEU A 23 -11.57 -23.99 -0.62
C LEU A 23 -12.88 -24.52 -1.20
N ASP A 24 -13.44 -25.60 -0.64
CA ASP A 24 -14.71 -26.19 -1.06
C ASP A 24 -15.87 -25.18 -0.87
N ARG A 25 -15.85 -24.41 0.22
CA ARG A 25 -16.76 -23.27 0.42
C ARG A 25 -16.52 -22.15 -0.60
N LEU A 26 -15.27 -21.79 -0.89
CA LEU A 26 -14.94 -20.76 -1.88
C LEU A 26 -15.45 -21.13 -3.28
N VAL A 27 -15.14 -22.32 -3.77
CA VAL A 27 -15.48 -22.77 -5.14
C VAL A 27 -16.94 -23.20 -5.23
N GLY A 28 -17.39 -24.10 -4.35
CA GLY A 28 -18.70 -24.74 -4.40
C GLY A 28 -19.85 -23.86 -3.91
N GLN A 29 -19.60 -22.88 -3.02
CA GLN A 29 -20.65 -22.00 -2.48
C GLN A 29 -20.49 -20.55 -2.93
N VAL A 30 -19.35 -19.91 -2.68
CA VAL A 30 -19.16 -18.47 -2.93
C VAL A 30 -19.10 -18.17 -4.43
N ALA A 31 -18.19 -18.80 -5.16
CA ALA A 31 -18.05 -18.62 -6.60
C ALA A 31 -19.29 -19.11 -7.36
N ALA A 32 -19.84 -20.27 -7.01
CA ALA A 32 -21.09 -20.76 -7.58
C ALA A 32 -22.27 -19.78 -7.37
N ARG A 33 -22.34 -19.10 -6.21
CA ARG A 33 -23.32 -18.02 -5.95
C ARG A 33 -23.03 -16.75 -6.77
N ALA A 34 -21.76 -16.38 -6.96
CA ALA A 34 -21.38 -15.26 -7.80
C ALA A 34 -21.80 -15.50 -9.27
N ARG A 35 -21.45 -16.65 -9.84
CA ARG A 35 -21.83 -17.04 -11.20
C ARG A 35 -23.35 -17.04 -11.41
N ARG A 36 -24.13 -17.60 -10.48
CA ARG A 36 -25.61 -17.56 -10.54
C ARG A 36 -26.22 -16.16 -10.39
N ARG A 37 -25.48 -15.17 -9.89
CA ARG A 37 -25.96 -13.78 -9.73
C ARG A 37 -25.51 -12.85 -10.85
N LEU A 38 -24.36 -13.11 -11.44
CA LEU A 38 -23.83 -12.37 -12.58
C LEU A 38 -24.38 -12.91 -13.91
N GLY A 39 -24.61 -14.23 -14.02
CA GLY A 39 -25.02 -14.85 -15.27
C GLY A 39 -23.95 -14.68 -16.34
N SER A 40 -24.25 -13.90 -17.38
CA SER A 40 -23.32 -13.49 -18.43
C SER A 40 -22.62 -12.14 -18.18
N ALA A 41 -22.94 -11.44 -17.08
CA ALA A 41 -22.34 -10.16 -16.74
C ALA A 41 -20.85 -10.31 -16.37
N ARG A 42 -20.03 -9.40 -16.88
CA ARG A 42 -18.61 -9.27 -16.53
C ARG A 42 -18.45 -8.37 -15.31
N VAL A 43 -17.33 -8.53 -14.61
CA VAL A 43 -16.90 -7.62 -13.55
C VAL A 43 -15.70 -6.82 -14.08
N LEU A 44 -15.95 -5.57 -14.47
CA LEU A 44 -14.95 -4.67 -15.05
C LEU A 44 -14.28 -3.87 -13.93
N ASN A 45 -13.03 -4.20 -13.61
CA ASN A 45 -12.27 -3.52 -12.56
C ASN A 45 -11.38 -2.46 -13.21
N VAL A 46 -11.53 -1.19 -12.82
CA VAL A 46 -10.88 -0.04 -13.46
C VAL A 46 -9.90 0.59 -12.48
N SER A 47 -8.65 0.82 -12.89
CA SER A 47 -7.59 1.37 -12.03
C SER A 47 -6.68 2.35 -12.78
N SER A 48 -5.76 3.00 -12.06
CA SER A 48 -4.78 3.95 -12.60
C SER A 48 -3.52 3.32 -13.22
N THR A 49 -3.21 2.06 -12.94
CA THR A 49 -2.05 1.36 -13.53
C THR A 49 -2.22 -0.16 -13.56
N GLY A 50 -1.68 -0.80 -14.60
CA GLY A 50 -1.58 -2.26 -14.72
C GLY A 50 -0.31 -2.87 -14.09
N ALA A 51 0.65 -2.04 -13.69
CA ALA A 51 1.94 -2.46 -13.16
C ALA A 51 2.51 -1.48 -12.12
N GLY A 52 3.20 -2.03 -11.12
CA GLY A 52 3.77 -1.27 -10.01
C GLY A 52 2.75 -0.95 -8.90
N GLY A 53 3.19 -1.08 -7.64
CA GLY A 53 2.38 -0.76 -6.46
C GLY A 53 1.39 -1.84 -6.04
N GLY A 54 0.99 -1.77 -4.75
CA GLY A 54 0.22 -2.83 -4.08
C GLY A 54 -1.17 -3.09 -4.65
N VAL A 55 -1.83 -2.09 -5.25
CA VAL A 55 -3.14 -2.29 -5.90
C VAL A 55 -3.01 -3.14 -7.17
N ALA A 56 -2.00 -2.86 -8.02
CA ALA A 56 -1.74 -3.67 -9.21
C ALA A 56 -1.26 -5.09 -8.87
N GLU A 57 -0.46 -5.24 -7.81
CA GLU A 57 -0.07 -6.56 -7.26
C GLU A 57 -1.29 -7.36 -6.80
N LEU A 58 -2.15 -6.74 -5.96
CA LEU A 58 -3.37 -7.33 -5.41
C LEU A 58 -4.37 -7.71 -6.52
N MET A 59 -4.65 -6.80 -7.46
CA MET A 59 -5.61 -7.04 -8.55
C MET A 59 -5.17 -8.19 -9.45
N ARG A 60 -3.88 -8.26 -9.81
CA ARG A 60 -3.36 -9.34 -10.66
C ARG A 60 -3.62 -10.73 -10.07
N VAL A 61 -3.58 -10.88 -8.75
CA VAL A 61 -3.85 -12.15 -8.07
C VAL A 61 -5.35 -12.38 -7.82
N LEU A 62 -6.07 -11.39 -7.28
CA LEU A 62 -7.50 -11.53 -6.96
C LEU A 62 -8.34 -11.80 -8.21
N LEU A 63 -8.04 -11.13 -9.31
CA LEU A 63 -8.77 -11.31 -10.57
C LEU A 63 -8.42 -12.65 -11.21
N ALA A 64 -7.17 -13.13 -11.12
CA ALA A 64 -6.78 -14.45 -11.61
C ALA A 64 -7.54 -15.58 -10.89
N TYR A 65 -7.67 -15.50 -9.57
CA TYR A 65 -8.47 -16.46 -8.80
C TYR A 65 -9.98 -16.34 -9.07
N ALA A 66 -10.52 -15.13 -9.28
CA ALA A 66 -11.92 -14.96 -9.69
C ALA A 66 -12.20 -15.63 -11.05
N ARG A 67 -11.28 -15.49 -12.00
CA ARG A 67 -11.36 -16.09 -13.34
C ARG A 67 -11.29 -17.61 -13.31
N SER A 68 -10.35 -18.21 -12.57
CA SER A 68 -10.33 -19.67 -12.36
C SER A 68 -11.51 -20.19 -11.55
N ALA A 69 -12.13 -19.34 -10.71
CA ALA A 69 -13.43 -19.61 -10.10
C ALA A 69 -14.62 -19.37 -11.07
N GLN A 70 -14.36 -19.26 -12.38
CA GLN A 70 -15.30 -19.10 -13.49
C GLN A 70 -16.17 -17.83 -13.42
N VAL A 71 -15.66 -16.74 -12.83
CA VAL A 71 -16.27 -15.40 -12.90
C VAL A 71 -15.51 -14.58 -13.95
N ASP A 72 -16.18 -14.02 -14.96
CA ASP A 72 -15.50 -13.20 -15.98
C ASP A 72 -15.11 -11.82 -15.44
N ALA A 73 -14.02 -11.80 -14.68
CA ALA A 73 -13.38 -10.61 -14.17
C ALA A 73 -12.38 -10.06 -15.20
N ARG A 74 -12.42 -8.74 -15.39
CA ARG A 74 -11.62 -7.97 -16.35
C ARG A 74 -10.89 -6.84 -15.63
N TRP A 75 -9.78 -6.38 -16.20
CA TRP A 75 -8.99 -5.27 -15.69
C TRP A 75 -8.77 -4.22 -16.77
N LEU A 76 -9.30 -3.02 -16.56
CA LEU A 76 -9.10 -1.86 -17.41
C LEU A 76 -8.22 -0.83 -16.68
N VAL A 77 -7.39 -0.12 -17.44
CA VAL A 77 -6.50 0.94 -16.94
C VAL A 77 -6.81 2.24 -17.67
N ILE A 78 -7.06 3.30 -16.91
CA ILE A 78 -7.29 4.65 -17.44
C ILE A 78 -6.01 5.26 -18.02
N ASP A 79 -6.15 6.21 -18.94
CA ASP A 79 -5.04 7.04 -19.40
C ASP A 79 -5.04 8.37 -18.62
N GLY A 80 -3.86 8.96 -18.41
CA GLY A 80 -3.70 10.26 -17.76
C GLY A 80 -2.38 10.91 -18.16
N ASP A 81 -2.26 12.21 -17.94
CA ASP A 81 -0.98 12.93 -18.09
C ASP A 81 -0.29 13.13 -16.75
N ALA A 82 0.96 13.61 -16.78
CA ALA A 82 1.74 13.86 -15.56
C ALA A 82 1.06 14.86 -14.61
N ALA A 83 0.27 15.81 -15.13
CA ALA A 83 -0.50 16.75 -14.32
C ALA A 83 -1.65 16.06 -13.57
N PHE A 84 -2.41 15.18 -14.24
CA PHE A 84 -3.46 14.36 -13.61
C PHE A 84 -2.90 13.38 -12.58
N PHE A 85 -1.77 12.74 -12.85
CA PHE A 85 -1.12 11.84 -11.87
C PHE A 85 -0.54 12.61 -10.68
N SER A 86 0.01 13.82 -10.88
CA SER A 86 0.42 14.71 -9.79
C SER A 86 -0.77 15.12 -8.91
N LEU A 87 -1.87 15.58 -9.52
CA LEU A 87 -3.10 15.93 -8.81
C LEU A 87 -3.68 14.74 -8.03
N THR A 88 -3.70 13.55 -8.61
CA THR A 88 -4.24 12.37 -7.91
C THR A 88 -3.31 11.82 -6.83
N LYS A 89 -1.98 12.01 -6.93
CA LYS A 89 -1.01 11.82 -5.83
C LYS A 89 -1.23 12.84 -4.70
N ARG A 90 -1.55 14.11 -5.00
CA ARG A 90 -1.99 15.11 -4.00
C ARG A 90 -3.25 14.65 -3.27
N ILE A 91 -4.30 14.25 -3.99
CA ILE A 91 -5.56 13.72 -3.41
C ILE A 91 -5.29 12.48 -2.55
N HIS A 92 -4.46 11.54 -3.02
CA HIS A 92 -4.02 10.36 -2.28
C HIS A 92 -3.34 10.72 -0.95
N ASN A 93 -2.37 11.64 -0.98
CA ASN A 93 -1.66 12.08 0.23
C ASN A 93 -2.60 12.82 1.19
N HIS A 94 -3.53 13.63 0.67
CA HIS A 94 -4.58 14.28 1.45
C HIS A 94 -5.52 13.28 2.14
N LEU A 95 -5.96 12.21 1.46
CA LEU A 95 -6.78 11.15 2.08
C LEU A 95 -6.03 10.39 3.19
N TYR A 96 -4.71 10.38 3.14
CA TYR A 96 -3.86 9.92 4.23
C TYR A 96 -3.62 10.95 5.34
N GLY A 97 -4.18 12.16 5.21
CA GLY A 97 -4.07 13.24 6.17
C GLY A 97 -2.79 14.08 6.04
N PHE A 98 -2.10 14.04 4.91
CA PHE A 98 -0.86 14.81 4.66
C PHE A 98 -1.08 15.87 3.56
N PRO A 99 -0.39 17.03 3.63
CA PRO A 99 -0.51 18.10 2.62
C PRO A 99 0.07 17.72 1.25
N GLY A 100 0.83 16.62 1.14
CA GLY A 100 1.44 16.18 -0.11
C GLY A 100 2.42 17.20 -0.68
N ASP A 101 2.14 17.69 -1.89
CA ASP A 101 2.91 18.76 -2.56
C ASP A 101 2.53 20.18 -2.08
N GLY A 102 1.56 20.30 -1.17
CA GLY A 102 1.06 21.59 -0.66
C GLY A 102 0.17 22.35 -1.65
N GLY A 103 -0.19 21.76 -2.79
CA GLY A 103 -1.04 22.40 -3.78
C GLY A 103 -2.52 22.42 -3.38
N PRO A 104 -3.35 23.26 -4.02
CA PRO A 104 -4.78 23.35 -3.72
C PRO A 104 -5.58 22.16 -4.29
N LEU A 105 -6.83 22.03 -3.86
CA LEU A 105 -7.84 21.16 -4.46
C LEU A 105 -9.05 22.02 -4.89
N GLY A 106 -8.78 22.99 -5.77
CA GLY A 106 -9.69 24.07 -6.12
C GLY A 106 -10.53 23.85 -7.38
N PRO A 107 -11.17 24.92 -7.89
CA PRO A 107 -12.01 24.86 -9.10
C PRO A 107 -11.25 24.43 -10.36
N ASP A 108 -9.97 24.74 -10.48
CA ASP A 108 -9.16 24.38 -11.65
C ASP A 108 -8.62 22.95 -11.57
N GLU A 109 -8.28 22.45 -10.37
CA GLU A 109 -8.10 21.01 -10.14
C GLU A 109 -9.38 20.22 -10.45
N GLN A 110 -10.55 20.70 -10.02
CA GLN A 110 -11.85 20.10 -10.37
C GLN A 110 -12.06 20.06 -11.88
N ARG A 111 -11.74 21.15 -12.58
CA ARG A 111 -11.84 21.25 -14.05
C ARG A 111 -10.94 20.20 -14.72
N ARG A 112 -9.64 20.18 -14.38
CA ARG A 112 -8.66 19.26 -14.98
C ARG A 112 -9.00 17.80 -14.68
N TYR A 113 -9.43 17.50 -13.46
CA TYR A 113 -9.86 16.16 -13.06
C TYR A 113 -11.09 15.70 -13.86
N ARG A 114 -12.08 16.58 -14.09
CA ARG A 114 -13.27 16.28 -14.90
C ARG A 114 -12.93 16.06 -16.37
N GLU A 115 -12.06 16.88 -16.96
CA GLU A 115 -11.62 16.73 -18.36
C GLU A 115 -11.05 15.32 -18.61
N VAL A 116 -10.09 14.88 -17.78
CA VAL A 116 -9.43 13.57 -17.93
C VAL A 116 -10.39 12.42 -17.56
N SER A 117 -11.26 12.62 -16.56
CA SER A 117 -12.29 11.64 -16.20
C SER A 117 -13.31 11.42 -17.30
N ALA A 118 -13.77 12.48 -17.98
CA ALA A 118 -14.77 12.40 -19.04
C ALA A 118 -14.25 11.64 -20.27
N ALA A 119 -12.99 11.89 -20.68
CA ALA A 119 -12.35 11.15 -21.76
C ALA A 119 -12.22 9.65 -21.45
N ASN A 120 -11.90 9.30 -20.19
CA ASN A 120 -11.84 7.90 -19.75
C ASN A 120 -13.22 7.27 -19.55
N ALA A 121 -14.24 8.04 -19.17
CA ALA A 121 -15.61 7.59 -19.03
C ALA A 121 -16.21 7.21 -20.40
N ALA A 122 -16.03 8.04 -21.43
CA ALA A 122 -16.42 7.70 -22.80
C ALA A 122 -15.74 6.40 -23.27
N ALA A 123 -14.42 6.31 -23.13
CA ALA A 123 -13.67 5.10 -23.49
C ALA A 123 -14.04 3.87 -22.65
N LEU A 124 -14.54 4.04 -21.42
CA LEU A 124 -15.09 2.95 -20.62
C LEU A 124 -16.44 2.50 -21.17
N LEU A 125 -17.38 3.43 -21.44
CA LEU A 125 -18.72 3.12 -21.96
C LEU A 125 -18.68 2.37 -23.30
N ASP A 126 -17.73 2.69 -24.19
CA ASP A 126 -17.44 1.91 -25.42
C ASP A 126 -17.15 0.42 -25.16
N ARG A 127 -16.75 0.07 -23.93
CA ARG A 127 -16.29 -1.27 -23.51
C ARG A 127 -17.26 -1.99 -22.59
N VAL A 128 -18.20 -1.29 -21.93
CA VAL A 128 -19.21 -1.90 -21.04
C VAL A 128 -20.36 -2.51 -21.86
N ARG A 129 -21.03 -3.53 -21.33
CA ARG A 129 -22.23 -4.16 -21.93
C ARG A 129 -23.37 -4.18 -20.93
N PRO A 130 -24.65 -4.16 -21.38
CA PRO A 130 -25.81 -4.26 -20.50
C PRO A 130 -25.68 -5.40 -19.49
N GLY A 131 -25.85 -5.09 -18.20
CA GLY A 131 -25.72 -6.04 -17.09
C GLY A 131 -24.32 -6.14 -16.47
N ASP A 132 -23.24 -5.69 -17.12
CA ASP A 132 -21.90 -5.68 -16.53
C ASP A 132 -21.84 -4.84 -15.25
N VAL A 133 -21.04 -5.30 -14.27
CA VAL A 133 -20.75 -4.60 -13.01
C VAL A 133 -19.40 -3.90 -13.12
N VAL A 134 -19.32 -2.63 -12.71
CA VAL A 134 -18.09 -1.84 -12.78
C VAL A 134 -17.55 -1.58 -11.36
N VAL A 135 -16.26 -1.88 -11.16
CA VAL A 135 -15.52 -1.62 -9.92
C VAL A 135 -14.45 -0.57 -10.19
N LEU A 136 -14.67 0.64 -9.70
CA LEU A 136 -13.79 1.79 -9.86
C LEU A 136 -12.82 1.85 -8.67
N HIS A 137 -11.52 1.67 -8.89
CA HIS A 137 -10.51 1.69 -7.83
C HIS A 137 -9.88 3.07 -7.62
N ASP A 138 -9.85 3.50 -6.36
CA ASP A 138 -9.13 4.67 -5.84
C ASP A 138 -9.53 6.04 -6.43
N PRO A 139 -9.01 7.16 -5.90
CA PRO A 139 -9.41 8.52 -6.32
C PRO A 139 -9.17 8.83 -7.80
N GLN A 140 -8.31 8.10 -8.49
CA GLN A 140 -8.05 8.28 -9.93
C GLN A 140 -9.27 7.95 -10.79
N THR A 141 -10.19 7.09 -10.31
CA THR A 141 -11.33 6.61 -11.11
C THR A 141 -12.69 7.11 -10.61
N ALA A 142 -12.75 7.85 -9.50
CA ALA A 142 -13.99 8.35 -8.92
C ALA A 142 -14.82 9.20 -9.91
N GLY A 143 -14.19 10.04 -10.73
CA GLY A 143 -14.82 10.86 -11.77
C GLY A 143 -15.50 10.10 -12.91
N LEU A 144 -15.34 8.77 -12.98
CA LEU A 144 -16.06 7.93 -13.95
C LEU A 144 -17.42 7.46 -13.41
N ALA A 145 -17.67 7.52 -12.10
CA ALA A 145 -18.82 6.88 -11.46
C ALA A 145 -20.17 7.42 -11.97
N ALA A 146 -20.32 8.73 -12.12
CA ALA A 146 -21.53 9.37 -12.62
C ALA A 146 -21.96 8.80 -14.00
N ALA A 147 -21.06 8.85 -14.99
CA ALA A 147 -21.36 8.38 -16.34
C ALA A 147 -21.68 6.87 -16.42
N VAL A 148 -21.05 6.06 -15.55
CA VAL A 148 -21.30 4.60 -15.49
C VAL A 148 -22.66 4.29 -14.84
N HIS A 149 -23.01 5.01 -13.76
CA HIS A 149 -24.29 4.86 -13.08
C HIS A 149 -25.46 5.44 -13.91
N GLU A 150 -25.27 6.57 -14.59
CA GLU A 150 -26.23 7.16 -15.54
C GLU A 150 -26.50 6.26 -16.75
N ALA A 151 -25.49 5.50 -17.20
CA ALA A 151 -25.66 4.43 -18.20
C ALA A 151 -26.34 3.16 -17.65
N GLY A 152 -26.73 3.13 -16.37
CA GLY A 152 -27.48 2.05 -15.75
C GLY A 152 -26.65 0.85 -15.27
N HIS A 153 -25.32 0.99 -15.17
CA HIS A 153 -24.45 -0.09 -14.72
C HIS A 153 -24.25 -0.08 -13.19
N PRO A 154 -24.37 -1.24 -12.50
CA PRO A 154 -24.06 -1.35 -11.08
C PRO A 154 -22.63 -0.89 -10.77
N THR A 155 -22.53 0.22 -10.04
CA THR A 155 -21.29 0.98 -9.85
C THR A 155 -20.77 0.82 -8.43
N ILE A 156 -19.60 0.21 -8.30
CA ILE A 156 -18.91 -0.03 -7.03
C ILE A 156 -17.65 0.85 -6.99
N TRP A 157 -17.51 1.73 -6.00
CA TRP A 157 -16.25 2.45 -5.79
C TRP A 157 -15.45 1.80 -4.67
N ARG A 158 -14.20 1.42 -4.96
CA ARG A 158 -13.26 0.77 -4.05
C ARG A 158 -12.13 1.74 -3.68
N CYS A 159 -12.17 2.28 -2.47
CA CYS A 159 -11.04 3.01 -1.90
C CYS A 159 -10.12 2.07 -1.13
N HIS A 160 -8.83 2.08 -1.44
CA HIS A 160 -7.80 1.33 -0.71
C HIS A 160 -7.09 2.16 0.36
N VAL A 161 -7.18 3.49 0.27
CA VAL A 161 -6.51 4.48 1.14
C VAL A 161 -7.46 5.08 2.20
N GLY A 162 -6.90 5.80 3.17
CA GLY A 162 -7.65 6.55 4.19
C GLY A 162 -6.94 6.61 5.55
N ILE A 163 -7.61 7.25 6.49
CA ILE A 163 -7.29 7.34 7.93
C ILE A 163 -8.59 7.25 8.73
N ASP A 164 -8.52 6.82 9.99
CA ASP A 164 -9.67 6.71 10.88
C ASP A 164 -10.12 8.10 11.40
N ASP A 165 -9.19 8.89 11.94
CA ASP A 165 -9.46 10.24 12.43
C ASP A 165 -9.24 11.30 11.33
N GLN A 166 -10.33 11.80 10.75
CA GLN A 166 -10.30 12.75 9.63
C GLN A 166 -9.70 14.11 10.05
N ASN A 167 -8.77 14.64 9.27
CA ASN A 167 -8.15 15.96 9.46
C ASN A 167 -8.52 16.95 8.33
N GLU A 168 -7.89 18.13 8.28
CA GLU A 168 -8.23 19.15 7.29
C GLU A 168 -7.86 18.74 5.84
N HIS A 169 -6.72 18.06 5.65
CA HIS A 169 -6.32 17.55 4.34
C HIS A 169 -7.27 16.45 3.85
N SER A 170 -7.64 15.51 4.73
CA SER A 170 -8.53 14.41 4.35
C SER A 170 -9.95 14.89 4.11
N ARG A 171 -10.46 15.86 4.90
CA ARG A 171 -11.71 16.56 4.59
C ARG A 171 -11.67 17.25 3.23
N ALA A 172 -10.61 18.00 2.92
CA ALA A 172 -10.49 18.67 1.62
C ALA A 172 -10.46 17.70 0.42
N ALA A 173 -9.84 16.53 0.57
CA ALA A 173 -9.92 15.48 -0.45
C ALA A 173 -11.31 14.82 -0.53
N TRP A 174 -11.99 14.61 0.60
CA TRP A 174 -13.37 14.12 0.59
C TRP A 174 -14.35 15.10 -0.05
N ASP A 175 -14.24 16.40 0.24
CA ASP A 175 -15.05 17.44 -0.38
C ASP A 175 -14.74 17.61 -1.87
N PHE A 176 -13.49 17.34 -2.30
CA PHE A 176 -13.13 17.27 -3.72
C PHE A 176 -13.74 16.05 -4.43
N LEU A 177 -13.74 14.88 -3.81
CA LEU A 177 -14.22 13.63 -4.41
C LEU A 177 -15.74 13.46 -4.33
N ARG A 178 -16.39 14.01 -3.31
CA ARG A 178 -17.83 13.88 -3.04
C ARG A 178 -18.72 14.21 -4.26
N PRO A 179 -18.51 15.28 -5.04
CA PRO A 179 -19.31 15.59 -6.24
C PRO A 179 -19.24 14.54 -7.36
N HIS A 180 -18.31 13.60 -7.28
CA HIS A 180 -18.16 12.50 -8.25
C HIS A 180 -18.71 11.17 -7.72
N LEU A 181 -18.96 11.07 -6.41
CA LEU A 181 -19.21 9.82 -5.69
C LEU A 181 -20.55 9.77 -4.95
N GLU A 182 -21.08 10.90 -4.47
CA GLU A 182 -22.36 10.95 -3.76
C GLU A 182 -23.51 10.83 -4.77
N GLY A 183 -24.42 9.86 -4.54
CA GLY A 183 -25.49 9.52 -5.49
C GLY A 183 -25.04 8.56 -6.59
N SER A 184 -23.88 8.80 -7.21
CA SER A 184 -23.35 8.05 -8.36
C SER A 184 -22.77 6.66 -8.07
N VAL A 185 -22.97 6.10 -6.87
CA VAL A 185 -22.35 4.84 -6.43
C VAL A 185 -23.34 3.98 -5.64
N ASP A 186 -23.49 2.72 -6.06
CA ASP A 186 -24.38 1.73 -5.44
C ASP A 186 -23.76 1.10 -4.19
N ARG A 187 -22.43 0.91 -4.21
CA ARG A 187 -21.64 0.29 -3.12
C ARG A 187 -20.30 0.99 -2.94
N TYR A 188 -20.02 1.41 -1.71
CA TYR A 188 -18.73 1.93 -1.31
C TYR A 188 -17.95 0.83 -0.60
N VAL A 189 -16.76 0.49 -1.09
CA VAL A 189 -15.91 -0.55 -0.51
C VAL A 189 -14.62 0.09 -0.02
N PHE A 190 -14.32 -0.01 1.26
CA PHE A 190 -13.12 0.57 1.87
C PHE A 190 -12.20 -0.52 2.44
N THR A 191 -10.92 -0.20 2.64
CA THR A 191 -9.97 -1.06 3.38
C THR A 191 -10.49 -1.33 4.79
N LEU A 192 -10.71 -0.27 5.59
CA LEU A 192 -11.36 -0.32 6.90
C LEU A 192 -12.69 0.43 6.86
N ALA A 193 -13.60 0.12 7.79
CA ALA A 193 -14.86 0.87 7.91
C ALA A 193 -14.68 2.32 8.40
N GLY A 194 -13.61 2.60 9.17
CA GLY A 194 -13.30 3.94 9.70
C GLY A 194 -12.84 4.95 8.65
N PHE A 195 -12.34 4.47 7.49
CA PHE A 195 -11.82 5.32 6.42
C PHE A 195 -12.92 6.02 5.60
N ALA A 196 -14.18 5.61 5.76
CA ALA A 196 -15.30 6.18 5.04
C ALA A 196 -15.76 7.51 5.69
N PRO A 197 -15.90 8.61 4.93
CA PRO A 197 -16.40 9.87 5.47
C PRO A 197 -17.89 9.79 5.82
N ASP A 198 -18.34 10.62 6.77
CA ASP A 198 -19.70 10.56 7.35
C ASP A 198 -20.86 10.67 6.34
N TRP A 199 -20.63 11.19 5.12
CA TRP A 199 -21.64 11.25 4.06
C TRP A 199 -21.87 9.90 3.35
N VAL A 200 -21.01 8.90 3.52
CA VAL A 200 -21.19 7.57 2.93
C VAL A 200 -22.28 6.78 3.68
N PRO A 201 -23.37 6.34 3.01
CA PRO A 201 -24.45 5.60 3.67
C PRO A 201 -23.97 4.25 4.22
N ARG A 202 -24.20 4.02 5.52
CA ARG A 202 -23.74 2.81 6.23
C ARG A 202 -24.35 1.50 5.72
N ASP A 203 -25.49 1.56 5.04
CA ASP A 203 -26.14 0.43 4.36
C ASP A 203 -25.53 0.13 2.97
N ARG A 204 -24.81 1.09 2.38
CA ARG A 204 -24.03 0.95 1.13
C ARG A 204 -22.55 0.66 1.36
N LEU A 205 -22.02 0.99 2.54
CA LEU A 205 -20.63 0.75 2.94
C LEU A 205 -20.32 -0.74 3.13
N THR A 206 -19.12 -1.17 2.72
CA THR A 206 -18.55 -2.49 2.99
C THR A 206 -17.05 -2.35 3.30
N ALA A 207 -16.57 -2.96 4.38
CA ALA A 207 -15.13 -3.06 4.66
C ALA A 207 -14.58 -4.37 4.08
N VAL A 208 -13.47 -4.28 3.35
CA VAL A 208 -12.71 -5.42 2.82
C VAL A 208 -11.23 -5.09 2.93
N PRO A 209 -10.48 -5.70 3.89
CA PRO A 209 -9.05 -5.51 3.96
C PRO A 209 -8.36 -6.15 2.73
N PRO A 210 -7.21 -5.62 2.28
CA PRO A 210 -6.40 -6.27 1.26
C PRO A 210 -5.80 -7.58 1.79
N SER A 211 -5.28 -8.41 0.89
CA SER A 211 -4.71 -9.72 1.20
C SER A 211 -3.37 -9.92 0.51
N ILE A 212 -2.48 -10.68 1.14
CA ILE A 212 -1.27 -11.19 0.48
C ILE A 212 -1.57 -12.43 -0.37
N ASP A 213 -0.80 -12.62 -1.44
CA ASP A 213 -0.70 -13.89 -2.15
C ASP A 213 0.36 -14.78 -1.47
N PRO A 214 0.01 -15.97 -0.93
CA PRO A 214 0.98 -16.87 -0.32
C PRO A 214 1.93 -17.52 -1.34
N PHE A 215 1.64 -17.47 -2.64
CA PHE A 215 2.43 -18.09 -3.70
C PHE A 215 3.17 -17.08 -4.61
N ALA A 216 3.12 -15.79 -4.30
CA ALA A 216 4.00 -14.80 -4.93
C ALA A 216 5.43 -14.97 -4.39
N ALA A 217 6.46 -14.66 -5.19
CA ALA A 217 7.86 -14.75 -4.78
C ALA A 217 8.18 -14.01 -3.46
N LYS A 218 7.39 -12.98 -3.11
CA LYS A 218 7.45 -12.21 -1.86
C LYS A 218 6.99 -12.96 -0.59
N ASN A 219 6.21 -14.02 -0.73
CA ASN A 219 5.62 -14.77 0.40
C ASN A 219 5.82 -16.29 0.34
N ALA A 220 6.04 -16.85 -0.84
CA ALA A 220 6.27 -18.27 -1.07
C ALA A 220 7.29 -18.86 -0.09
N ASP A 221 7.16 -20.15 0.22
CA ASP A 221 8.08 -20.78 1.15
C ASP A 221 9.50 -20.90 0.58
N LEU A 222 10.46 -20.52 1.43
CA LEU A 222 11.89 -20.59 1.21
C LEU A 222 12.50 -21.23 2.47
N GLY A 223 13.36 -22.22 2.28
CA GLY A 223 14.08 -22.88 3.35
C GLY A 223 15.18 -22.00 3.97
N PRO A 224 15.67 -22.31 5.19
CA PRO A 224 16.70 -21.52 5.85
C PRO A 224 18.04 -21.43 5.10
N GLU A 225 18.28 -22.31 4.12
CA GLU A 225 19.44 -22.25 3.23
C GLU A 225 19.20 -21.30 2.06
N GLU A 226 18.11 -21.47 1.31
CA GLU A 226 17.69 -20.58 0.23
C GLU A 226 17.61 -19.12 0.68
N VAL A 227 17.03 -18.87 1.87
CA VAL A 227 16.98 -17.55 2.52
C VAL A 227 18.37 -16.95 2.71
N ARG A 228 19.36 -17.74 3.15
CA ARG A 228 20.75 -17.27 3.32
C ARG A 228 21.43 -17.04 1.97
N SER A 229 21.30 -17.97 1.03
CA SER A 229 21.89 -17.84 -0.31
C SER A 229 21.32 -16.65 -1.09
N VAL A 230 20.01 -16.40 -1.05
CA VAL A 230 19.39 -15.19 -1.63
C VAL A 230 19.97 -13.92 -1.02
N LEU A 231 20.11 -13.84 0.31
CA LEU A 231 20.65 -12.64 0.97
C LEU A 231 22.15 -12.44 0.71
N VAL A 232 22.94 -13.51 0.60
CA VAL A 232 24.35 -13.43 0.20
C VAL A 232 24.49 -13.01 -1.28
N ALA A 233 23.70 -13.60 -2.18
CA ALA A 233 23.68 -13.25 -3.60
C ALA A 233 23.29 -11.77 -3.82
N ALA A 234 22.27 -11.30 -3.10
CA ALA A 234 21.83 -9.91 -3.08
C ALA A 234 22.82 -8.94 -2.40
N GLY A 235 23.82 -9.44 -1.66
CA GLY A 235 24.81 -8.63 -0.94
C GLY A 235 24.32 -8.04 0.38
N LEU A 236 23.25 -8.60 0.96
CA LEU A 236 22.65 -8.20 2.24
C LEU A 236 23.21 -8.98 3.45
N LEU A 237 23.83 -10.15 3.24
CA LEU A 237 24.60 -10.90 4.24
C LEU A 237 26.01 -11.23 3.73
N ALA A 238 26.92 -11.54 4.66
CA ALA A 238 28.28 -11.97 4.40
C ALA A 238 28.43 -13.50 4.40
N GLY A 239 29.54 -13.98 3.83
CA GLY A 239 29.83 -15.41 3.60
C GLY A 239 29.54 -15.82 2.16
N ASP A 240 29.68 -17.12 1.89
CA ASP A 240 29.45 -17.72 0.57
C ASP A 240 28.06 -18.36 0.47
N THR A 241 27.56 -18.52 -0.76
CA THR A 241 26.29 -19.21 -1.04
C THR A 241 26.48 -20.72 -0.89
N ALA A 242 26.02 -21.30 0.23
CA ALA A 242 26.10 -22.74 0.48
C ALA A 242 25.28 -23.58 -0.53
N GLY A 243 24.11 -23.08 -0.91
CA GLY A 243 23.26 -23.63 -1.98
C GLY A 243 22.85 -22.55 -2.98
N SER A 244 22.09 -22.91 -4.02
CA SER A 244 21.65 -21.94 -5.05
C SER A 244 20.74 -20.84 -4.49
N PRO A 245 20.87 -19.57 -4.94
CA PRO A 245 20.02 -18.47 -4.50
C PRO A 245 18.68 -18.45 -5.25
N THR A 246 17.95 -19.57 -5.23
CA THR A 246 16.75 -19.79 -6.04
C THR A 246 15.46 -19.27 -5.41
N PHE A 247 14.48 -18.96 -6.25
CA PHE A 247 13.10 -18.65 -5.88
C PHE A 247 12.11 -19.15 -6.93
N ARG A 248 10.85 -19.28 -6.56
CA ARG A 248 9.76 -19.68 -7.48
C ARG A 248 8.97 -18.47 -7.97
N ARG A 249 8.70 -18.41 -9.28
CA ARG A 249 7.86 -17.41 -9.94
C ARG A 249 6.38 -17.76 -9.87
N GLY A 250 5.52 -16.77 -10.11
CA GLY A 250 4.07 -16.89 -10.16
C GLY A 250 3.55 -17.78 -11.30
N ASP A 251 4.32 -17.94 -12.38
CA ASP A 251 4.07 -18.92 -13.46
C ASP A 251 4.43 -20.37 -13.06
N GLY A 252 5.02 -20.56 -11.88
CA GLY A 252 5.44 -21.83 -11.33
C GLY A 252 6.88 -22.23 -11.62
N THR A 253 7.61 -21.51 -12.48
CA THR A 253 9.02 -21.76 -12.82
C THR A 253 9.97 -21.41 -11.67
N THR A 254 11.22 -21.88 -11.75
CA THR A 254 12.29 -21.53 -10.80
C THR A 254 13.27 -20.56 -11.45
N ALA A 255 13.68 -19.53 -10.70
CA ALA A 255 14.65 -18.53 -11.11
C ALA A 255 15.70 -18.32 -10.01
N GLU A 256 16.78 -17.60 -10.32
CA GLU A 256 17.87 -17.28 -9.39
C GLU A 256 17.90 -15.78 -9.10
N VAL A 257 18.22 -15.42 -7.86
CA VAL A 257 18.63 -14.06 -7.49
C VAL A 257 20.06 -13.85 -7.98
N ARG A 258 20.23 -12.92 -8.92
CA ARG A 258 21.48 -12.58 -9.62
C ARG A 258 21.82 -11.10 -9.48
N ARG A 259 20.86 -10.25 -9.13
CA ARG A 259 21.02 -8.81 -8.95
C ARG A 259 21.38 -8.48 -7.50
N ARG A 260 22.40 -7.64 -7.32
CA ARG A 260 22.79 -7.11 -6.01
C ARG A 260 22.04 -5.83 -5.67
N CYS A 261 21.72 -5.66 -4.40
CA CYS A 261 21.24 -4.39 -3.86
C CYS A 261 22.41 -3.39 -3.83
N GLN A 262 22.13 -2.10 -4.07
CA GLN A 262 23.08 -1.07 -3.64
C GLN A 262 22.83 -0.85 -2.13
N VAL A 263 23.89 -0.69 -1.33
CA VAL A 263 23.75 -0.58 0.13
C VAL A 263 24.70 0.48 0.67
N VAL A 264 24.14 1.47 1.38
CA VAL A 264 24.91 2.44 2.18
C VAL A 264 25.24 1.80 3.51
N ARG A 265 26.54 1.65 3.80
CA ARG A 265 27.11 1.04 5.02
C ARG A 265 28.59 1.42 5.14
N GLU A 266 29.12 1.45 6.35
CA GLU A 266 30.56 1.68 6.62
C GLU A 266 31.32 0.36 6.79
N ALA A 267 30.70 -0.60 7.48
CA ALA A 267 31.20 -1.96 7.60
C ALA A 267 30.78 -2.84 6.39
N GLY A 268 31.33 -4.06 6.34
CA GLY A 268 30.84 -5.11 5.44
C GLY A 268 29.39 -5.54 5.74
N PRO A 269 28.81 -6.46 4.94
CA PRO A 269 27.50 -7.01 5.23
C PRO A 269 27.47 -7.73 6.60
N PRO A 270 26.33 -7.75 7.32
CA PRO A 270 26.16 -8.52 8.55
C PRO A 270 26.49 -10.01 8.36
N ARG A 271 26.91 -10.67 9.43
CA ARG A 271 27.13 -12.13 9.41
C ARG A 271 25.79 -12.86 9.49
N PRO A 272 25.67 -14.10 8.98
CA PRO A 272 24.39 -14.85 8.98
C PRO A 272 23.85 -15.25 10.37
N ASP A 273 24.61 -15.02 11.44
CA ASP A 273 24.22 -15.19 12.84
C ASP A 273 23.84 -13.87 13.55
N SER A 274 24.13 -12.71 12.93
CA SER A 274 23.79 -11.39 13.45
C SER A 274 22.28 -11.13 13.42
N PRO A 275 21.61 -10.77 14.53
CA PRO A 275 20.17 -10.53 14.53
C PRO A 275 19.83 -9.26 13.75
N LEU A 276 19.05 -9.41 12.66
CA LEU A 276 18.57 -8.27 11.87
C LEU A 276 17.23 -7.73 12.40
N VAL A 277 17.19 -6.44 12.67
CA VAL A 277 15.96 -5.63 12.66
C VAL A 277 15.75 -5.14 11.23
N VAL A 278 14.53 -5.26 10.70
CA VAL A 278 14.24 -4.97 9.29
C VAL A 278 13.02 -4.08 9.15
N GLN A 279 13.11 -2.97 8.41
CA GLN A 279 11.93 -2.32 7.83
C GLN A 279 12.00 -2.44 6.31
N VAL A 280 10.91 -2.93 5.70
CA VAL A 280 10.73 -2.91 4.24
C VAL A 280 9.59 -1.96 3.93
N SER A 281 9.85 -0.89 3.17
CA SER A 281 8.79 -0.03 2.65
C SER A 281 9.26 0.77 1.42
N ARG A 282 8.37 1.57 0.83
CA ARG A 282 8.81 2.68 -0.03
C ARG A 282 9.61 3.70 0.78
N TRP A 283 10.45 4.46 0.08
CA TRP A 283 11.09 5.68 0.59
C TRP A 283 10.03 6.80 0.65
N ASP A 284 9.17 6.73 1.66
CA ASP A 284 7.99 7.58 1.80
C ASP A 284 8.04 8.21 3.21
N ARG A 285 7.81 9.53 3.28
CA ARG A 285 7.89 10.32 4.52
C ARG A 285 6.98 9.76 5.62
N MET A 286 5.84 9.17 5.24
CA MET A 286 4.89 8.55 6.16
C MET A 286 5.40 7.24 6.78
N LYS A 287 6.51 6.66 6.29
CA LYS A 287 7.10 5.40 6.79
C LYS A 287 8.24 5.62 7.78
N ASP A 288 8.69 6.86 7.92
CA ASP A 288 9.67 7.36 8.91
C ASP A 288 10.88 6.42 9.14
N MET A 289 11.53 6.03 8.04
CA MET A 289 12.76 5.27 8.08
C MET A 289 13.89 6.03 8.82
N GLU A 290 13.91 7.36 8.81
CA GLU A 290 14.89 8.12 9.61
C GLU A 290 14.61 7.96 11.11
N GLY A 291 13.34 8.03 11.56
CA GLY A 291 12.96 7.76 12.95
C GLY A 291 13.33 6.35 13.41
N VAL A 292 13.13 5.32 12.57
CA VAL A 292 13.58 3.94 12.86
C VAL A 292 15.10 3.88 13.03
N MET A 293 15.86 4.53 12.16
CA MET A 293 17.32 4.60 12.23
C MET A 293 17.82 5.34 13.49
N ARG A 294 17.21 6.48 13.85
CA ARG A 294 17.54 7.22 15.08
C ARG A 294 17.27 6.36 16.32
N ALA A 295 16.06 5.81 16.42
CA ALA A 295 15.64 4.94 17.53
C ALA A 295 16.55 3.71 17.69
N PHE A 296 16.91 3.04 16.58
CA PHE A 296 17.84 1.91 16.62
C PHE A 296 19.24 2.33 17.09
N ALA A 297 19.78 3.42 16.56
CA ALA A 297 21.11 3.91 16.94
C ALA A 297 21.18 4.27 18.43
N GLN A 298 20.13 4.89 18.96
CA GLN A 298 20.09 5.43 20.32
C GLN A 298 19.72 4.38 21.39
N GLY A 299 18.79 3.46 21.10
CA GLY A 299 18.19 2.56 22.11
C GLY A 299 18.30 1.06 21.84
N VAL A 300 19.06 0.60 20.85
CA VAL A 300 19.39 -0.84 20.66
C VAL A 300 20.86 -1.10 21.06
N PRO A 301 21.12 -1.68 22.25
CA PRO A 301 22.47 -1.83 22.80
C PRO A 301 23.46 -2.56 21.90
N LEU A 302 24.70 -2.07 21.87
CA LEU A 302 25.83 -2.67 21.13
C LEU A 302 26.03 -4.16 21.47
N ALA A 303 25.86 -4.51 22.75
CA ALA A 303 26.01 -5.88 23.26
C ALA A 303 25.01 -6.90 22.65
N MET A 304 23.95 -6.45 21.97
CA MET A 304 23.04 -7.35 21.24
C MET A 304 23.63 -7.86 19.90
N GLY A 305 24.69 -7.24 19.38
CA GLY A 305 25.25 -7.57 18.06
C GLY A 305 24.28 -7.34 16.89
N ALA A 306 23.20 -6.58 17.12
CA ALA A 306 22.13 -6.39 16.18
C ALA A 306 22.50 -5.39 15.07
N HIS A 307 21.94 -5.61 13.88
CA HIS A 307 22.03 -4.71 12.74
C HIS A 307 20.62 -4.28 12.29
N LEU A 308 20.51 -3.06 11.75
CA LEU A 308 19.27 -2.57 11.12
C LEU A 308 19.44 -2.60 9.60
N VAL A 309 18.45 -3.15 8.90
CA VAL A 309 18.33 -3.00 7.44
C VAL A 309 17.05 -2.22 7.13
N LEU A 310 17.24 -1.04 6.54
CA LEU A 310 16.17 -0.22 5.97
C LEU A 310 16.16 -0.46 4.46
N ALA A 311 15.15 -1.19 3.98
CA ALA A 311 15.07 -1.68 2.61
C ALA A 311 13.91 -1.04 1.84
N GLY A 312 14.20 -0.51 0.66
CA GLY A 312 13.21 0.05 -0.26
C GLY A 312 13.59 -0.13 -1.72
N PRO A 313 12.74 0.26 -2.68
CA PRO A 313 13.03 0.14 -4.11
C PRO A 313 14.23 0.99 -4.53
N SER A 314 14.88 0.67 -5.64
CA SER A 314 15.89 1.55 -6.23
C SER A 314 15.27 2.84 -6.76
N VAL A 315 15.75 3.97 -6.24
CA VAL A 315 15.29 5.31 -6.62
C VAL A 315 15.75 5.72 -8.03
N GLU A 316 16.76 5.03 -8.58
CA GLU A 316 17.26 5.28 -9.95
C GLU A 316 16.35 4.66 -11.02
N SER A 317 15.46 3.73 -10.64
CA SER A 317 14.58 3.00 -11.58
C SER A 317 13.08 3.24 -11.38
N VAL A 318 12.68 4.11 -10.44
CA VAL A 318 11.29 4.54 -10.23
C VAL A 318 11.16 6.00 -10.66
N ALA A 319 11.03 6.23 -11.97
CA ALA A 319 11.00 7.56 -12.57
C ALA A 319 9.78 8.42 -12.13
N ASP A 320 8.70 7.78 -11.70
CA ASP A 320 7.41 8.43 -11.38
C ASP A 320 7.24 8.81 -9.89
N ASP A 321 8.25 8.60 -9.04
CA ASP A 321 8.19 8.87 -7.59
C ASP A 321 9.39 9.73 -7.12
N PRO A 322 9.40 11.05 -7.42
CA PRO A 322 10.50 11.94 -7.03
C PRO A 322 10.64 12.10 -5.51
N GLU A 323 9.54 11.97 -4.76
CA GLU A 323 9.54 11.91 -3.30
C GLU A 323 10.40 10.74 -2.79
N GLY A 324 10.38 9.59 -3.50
CA GLY A 324 11.24 8.45 -3.21
C GLY A 324 12.74 8.77 -3.21
N ALA A 325 13.21 9.54 -4.20
CA ALA A 325 14.61 9.93 -4.30
C ALA A 325 15.02 10.93 -3.19
N GLU A 326 14.15 11.89 -2.87
CA GLU A 326 14.35 12.84 -1.78
C GLU A 326 14.47 12.13 -0.42
N VAL A 327 13.51 11.26 -0.09
CA VAL A 327 13.46 10.56 1.20
C VAL A 327 14.66 9.63 1.38
N PHE A 328 15.10 8.94 0.33
CA PHE A 328 16.35 8.17 0.38
C PHE A 328 17.59 9.05 0.59
N ALA A 329 17.66 10.19 -0.09
CA ALA A 329 18.75 11.15 0.09
C ALA A 329 18.75 11.76 1.51
N ASP A 330 17.57 11.98 2.11
CA ASP A 330 17.41 12.45 3.49
C ASP A 330 17.88 11.40 4.49
N CYS A 331 17.44 10.14 4.33
CA CYS A 331 17.94 9.00 5.10
C CYS A 331 19.47 8.86 4.97
N ARG A 332 20.05 9.00 3.77
CA ARG A 332 21.50 8.93 3.57
C ARG A 332 22.25 10.07 4.26
N ARG A 333 21.68 11.30 4.28
CA ARG A 333 22.25 12.42 5.05
C ARG A 333 22.10 12.22 6.56
N ALA A 334 21.06 11.54 7.02
CA ALA A 334 20.89 11.17 8.43
C ALA A 334 21.88 10.09 8.88
N TRP A 335 22.02 9.04 8.09
CA TRP A 335 23.01 7.97 8.29
C TRP A 335 24.44 8.54 8.38
N GLY A 336 24.80 9.50 7.52
CA GLY A 336 26.10 10.18 7.56
C GLY A 336 26.33 11.07 8.79
N ARG A 337 25.30 11.37 9.60
CA ARG A 337 25.41 12.10 10.88
C ARG A 337 25.52 11.18 12.11
N LEU A 338 25.32 9.86 11.94
CA LEU A 338 25.53 8.89 13.00
C LEU A 338 27.03 8.76 13.32
N ASP A 339 27.35 8.22 14.49
CA ASP A 339 28.69 7.80 14.87
C ASP A 339 29.13 6.52 14.11
N HIS A 340 30.38 6.08 14.33
CA HIS A 340 30.92 4.87 13.71
C HIS A 340 30.09 3.62 14.07
N ASP A 341 29.69 3.50 15.33
CA ASP A 341 28.92 2.36 15.86
C ASP A 341 27.49 2.26 15.31
N GLY A 342 26.88 3.39 14.97
CA GLY A 342 25.63 3.47 14.19
C GLY A 342 25.86 3.11 12.73
N ARG A 343 26.85 3.71 12.06
CA ARG A 343 27.13 3.49 10.61
C ARG A 343 27.69 2.10 10.29
N ALA A 344 28.31 1.43 11.26
CA ALA A 344 28.71 0.03 11.16
C ALA A 344 27.53 -0.94 11.31
N ARG A 345 26.47 -0.55 12.04
CA ARG A 345 25.32 -1.42 12.33
C ARG A 345 24.08 -1.17 11.46
N ILE A 346 23.90 0.04 10.95
CA ILE A 346 22.73 0.44 10.15
C ILE A 346 23.06 0.44 8.67
N HIS A 347 22.23 -0.24 7.87
CA HIS A 347 22.38 -0.42 6.42
C HIS A 347 21.16 0.16 5.70
N LEU A 348 21.36 1.06 4.73
CA LEU A 348 20.29 1.53 3.83
C LEU A 348 20.40 0.79 2.50
N ALA A 349 19.44 -0.08 2.18
CA ALA A 349 19.47 -0.97 1.03
C ALA A 349 18.44 -0.58 -0.04
N THR A 350 18.91 -0.29 -1.25
CA THR A 350 18.03 -0.14 -2.43
C THR A 350 17.98 -1.44 -3.22
N LEU A 351 16.76 -1.96 -3.34
CA LEU A 351 16.45 -3.24 -3.99
C LEU A 351 16.33 -3.06 -5.51
N PRO A 352 16.84 -3.99 -6.34
CA PRO A 352 16.66 -3.94 -7.79
C PRO A 352 15.18 -4.03 -8.16
N MET A 353 14.75 -3.37 -9.25
CA MET A 353 13.34 -3.28 -9.67
C MET A 353 13.07 -3.83 -11.08
N ASP A 354 14.12 -4.20 -11.81
CA ASP A 354 14.10 -4.76 -13.17
C ASP A 354 13.26 -6.04 -13.28
N ASP A 355 13.15 -6.76 -12.17
CA ASP A 355 12.39 -8.00 -12.01
C ASP A 355 11.68 -7.94 -10.66
N LEU A 356 10.36 -7.72 -10.71
CA LEU A 356 9.52 -7.54 -9.51
C LEU A 356 9.39 -8.83 -8.69
N GLU A 357 9.64 -10.00 -9.28
CA GLU A 357 9.61 -11.26 -8.55
C GLU A 357 10.96 -11.56 -7.90
N GLU A 358 12.07 -11.21 -8.54
CA GLU A 358 13.39 -11.25 -7.90
C GLU A 358 13.46 -10.26 -6.73
N ASN A 359 12.93 -9.03 -6.91
CA ASN A 359 12.71 -8.07 -5.83
C ASN A 359 11.89 -8.69 -4.67
N GLY A 360 10.77 -9.32 -5.02
CA GLY A 360 9.93 -10.06 -4.08
C GLY A 360 10.70 -11.14 -3.32
N ALA A 361 11.50 -11.96 -4.01
CA ALA A 361 12.31 -13.01 -3.39
C ALA A 361 13.34 -12.46 -2.39
N ILE A 362 14.00 -11.33 -2.71
CA ILE A 362 14.93 -10.66 -1.79
C ILE A 362 14.16 -10.14 -0.55
N VAL A 363 13.00 -9.50 -0.73
CA VAL A 363 12.13 -9.06 0.37
C VAL A 363 11.65 -10.25 1.22
N ASN A 364 11.30 -11.36 0.59
CA ASN A 364 10.86 -12.59 1.25
C ASN A 364 11.96 -13.15 2.15
N ALA A 365 13.17 -13.31 1.61
CA ALA A 365 14.32 -13.78 2.35
C ALA A 365 14.70 -12.81 3.49
N LEU A 366 14.71 -11.51 3.25
CA LEU A 366 15.03 -10.49 4.27
C LEU A 366 14.03 -10.53 5.42
N GLN A 367 12.72 -10.60 5.13
CA GLN A 367 11.69 -10.76 6.16
C GLN A 367 11.80 -12.13 6.87
N ARG A 368 12.06 -13.25 6.17
CA ARG A 368 12.21 -14.58 6.80
C ARG A 368 13.45 -14.68 7.70
N HIS A 369 14.53 -13.98 7.35
CA HIS A 369 15.77 -13.93 8.14
C HIS A 369 15.68 -12.98 9.35
N ALA A 370 14.82 -11.95 9.28
CA ALA A 370 14.66 -10.96 10.34
C ALA A 370 14.42 -11.61 11.72
N ALA A 371 15.13 -11.09 12.73
CA ALA A 371 14.83 -11.34 14.13
C ALA A 371 13.57 -10.54 14.55
N VAL A 372 13.43 -9.32 14.01
CA VAL A 372 12.28 -8.42 14.18
C VAL A 372 11.99 -7.72 12.85
N VAL A 373 10.74 -7.70 12.41
CA VAL A 373 10.30 -6.78 11.34
C VAL A 373 9.65 -5.55 11.99
N THR A 374 9.85 -4.38 11.40
CA THR A 374 9.27 -3.13 11.91
C THR A 374 8.46 -2.41 10.84
N GLN A 375 7.43 -1.68 11.27
CA GLN A 375 6.59 -0.82 10.43
C GLN A 375 6.23 0.46 11.20
N LYS A 376 7.20 1.35 11.43
CA LYS A 376 7.04 2.56 12.26
C LYS A 376 6.40 3.75 11.51
N SER A 377 5.34 3.47 10.76
CA SER A 377 4.63 4.48 9.97
C SER A 377 4.06 5.60 10.85
N LEU A 378 4.12 6.85 10.38
CA LEU A 378 3.37 7.98 10.95
C LEU A 378 1.88 7.91 10.59
N ALA A 379 1.56 7.31 9.44
CA ALA A 379 0.22 6.87 9.05
C ALA A 379 0.31 5.71 8.05
N GLU A 380 -0.69 4.83 8.08
CA GLU A 380 -0.74 3.62 7.27
C GLU A 380 -2.17 3.28 6.87
N GLY A 381 -2.39 2.83 5.63
CA GLY A 381 -3.71 2.37 5.18
C GLY A 381 -4.01 0.97 5.72
N PHE A 382 -3.22 0.00 5.28
CA PHE A 382 -3.22 -1.34 5.88
C PHE A 382 -1.83 -1.74 6.36
N GLY A 383 -0.79 -1.50 5.55
CA GLY A 383 0.56 -1.99 5.83
C GLY A 383 0.65 -3.49 5.57
N LEU A 384 0.56 -3.90 4.30
CA LEU A 384 0.68 -5.31 3.89
C LEU A 384 2.00 -5.94 4.34
N THR A 385 3.06 -5.16 4.53
CA THR A 385 4.35 -5.58 5.09
C THR A 385 4.23 -6.17 6.50
N VAL A 386 3.23 -5.74 7.29
CA VAL A 386 2.85 -6.38 8.55
C VAL A 386 2.24 -7.75 8.28
N THR A 387 1.30 -7.85 7.34
CA THR A 387 0.70 -9.13 6.94
C THR A 387 1.74 -10.13 6.43
N GLU A 388 2.68 -9.66 5.61
CA GLU A 388 3.78 -10.44 5.04
C GLU A 388 4.73 -10.97 6.12
N ALA A 389 5.05 -10.17 7.13
CA ALA A 389 5.90 -10.54 8.27
C ALA A 389 5.20 -11.52 9.24
N LEU A 390 3.93 -11.25 9.57
CA LEU A 390 3.11 -12.13 10.40
C LEU A 390 2.90 -13.50 9.74
N TYR A 391 2.67 -13.55 8.42
CA TYR A 391 2.59 -14.79 7.64
C TYR A 391 3.90 -15.61 7.70
N LYS A 392 5.05 -14.94 7.71
CA LYS A 392 6.39 -15.54 7.89
C LYS A 392 6.72 -15.88 9.35
N GLY A 393 5.77 -15.75 10.27
CA GLY A 393 5.94 -16.01 11.70
C GLY A 393 7.03 -15.13 12.34
N ARG A 394 7.19 -13.89 11.88
CA ARG A 394 8.10 -12.90 12.48
C ARG A 394 7.37 -12.08 13.55
N PRO A 395 8.03 -11.71 14.66
CA PRO A 395 7.50 -10.66 15.52
C PRO A 395 7.58 -9.32 14.79
N VAL A 396 6.56 -8.48 14.99
CA VAL A 396 6.47 -7.14 14.39
C VAL A 396 6.46 -6.06 15.46
N VAL A 397 7.24 -4.99 15.31
CA VAL A 397 7.07 -3.72 16.05
C VAL A 397 6.49 -2.69 15.11
N ALA A 398 5.35 -2.11 15.44
CA ALA A 398 4.72 -1.12 14.56
C ALA A 398 4.01 -0.02 15.34
N SER A 399 3.79 1.11 14.66
CA SER A 399 2.96 2.19 15.18
C SER A 399 1.50 1.78 15.27
N ALA A 400 0.77 2.27 16.29
CA ALA A 400 -0.66 2.05 16.46
C ALA A 400 -1.52 2.92 15.50
N VAL A 401 -1.27 2.85 14.18
CA VAL A 401 -1.92 3.69 13.16
C VAL A 401 -2.63 2.85 12.09
N GLY A 402 -3.87 3.22 11.76
CA GLY A 402 -4.67 2.62 10.70
C GLY A 402 -4.77 1.09 10.81
N GLY A 403 -4.77 0.41 9.64
CA GLY A 403 -4.94 -1.05 9.55
C GLY A 403 -3.79 -1.90 10.10
N ILE A 404 -2.75 -1.30 10.70
CA ILE A 404 -1.78 -2.03 11.52
C ILE A 404 -2.47 -2.54 12.81
N THR A 405 -3.35 -1.72 13.40
CA THR A 405 -4.04 -2.03 14.66
C THR A 405 -4.97 -3.24 14.56
N ASP A 406 -5.65 -3.41 13.41
CA ASP A 406 -6.48 -4.58 13.10
C ASP A 406 -5.69 -5.88 12.86
N GLN A 407 -4.38 -5.79 12.60
CA GLN A 407 -3.51 -6.95 12.33
C GLN A 407 -2.74 -7.43 13.55
N ILE A 408 -2.23 -6.52 14.38
CA ILE A 408 -1.37 -6.86 15.52
C ILE A 408 -2.21 -6.99 16.79
N ARG A 409 -2.21 -8.19 17.37
CA ARG A 409 -2.66 -8.40 18.75
C ARG A 409 -1.45 -8.20 19.66
N ASP A 410 -1.43 -7.05 20.33
CA ASP A 410 -0.30 -6.63 21.18
C ASP A 410 0.13 -7.75 22.16
N ALA A 411 1.44 -7.82 22.39
CA ALA A 411 2.13 -8.84 23.17
C ALA A 411 1.90 -10.31 22.74
N SER A 412 1.24 -10.59 21.61
CA SER A 412 0.95 -11.96 21.16
C SER A 412 1.29 -12.27 19.69
N THR A 413 1.08 -11.34 18.77
CA THR A 413 1.56 -11.46 17.37
C THR A 413 2.61 -10.41 16.99
N GLY A 414 2.69 -9.35 17.77
CA GLY A 414 3.66 -8.26 17.64
C GLY A 414 3.50 -7.30 18.82
N ILE A 415 4.13 -6.14 18.74
CA ILE A 415 3.99 -5.04 19.69
C ILE A 415 3.56 -3.77 18.97
N LEU A 416 2.60 -3.06 19.55
CA LEU A 416 2.21 -1.72 19.12
C LEU A 416 2.93 -0.64 19.95
N VAL A 417 3.22 0.48 19.29
CA VAL A 417 3.74 1.72 19.90
C VAL A 417 2.68 2.81 19.67
N ASP A 418 2.15 3.36 20.76
CA ASP A 418 0.93 4.18 20.73
C ASP A 418 1.13 5.53 20.00
N ASP A 419 2.19 6.29 20.34
CA ASP A 419 2.61 7.45 19.53
C ASP A 419 3.68 7.01 18.51
N PRO A 420 3.44 7.11 17.19
CA PRO A 420 4.45 6.83 16.17
C PRO A 420 5.72 7.71 16.26
N ARG A 421 5.71 8.79 17.05
CA ARG A 421 6.85 9.69 17.29
C ARG A 421 7.68 9.34 18.52
N ASP A 422 7.21 8.44 19.38
CA ASP A 422 7.97 7.99 20.55
C ASP A 422 9.08 7.01 20.12
N LEU A 423 10.26 7.59 19.86
CA LEU A 423 11.44 6.84 19.44
C LEU A 423 12.02 5.98 20.56
N ASP A 424 11.89 6.41 21.83
CA ASP A 424 12.42 5.69 22.99
C ASP A 424 11.57 4.44 23.28
N ALA A 425 10.24 4.57 23.26
CA ALA A 425 9.34 3.42 23.31
C ALA A 425 9.59 2.46 22.14
N PHE A 426 9.68 2.98 20.91
CA PHE A 426 9.97 2.13 19.74
C PHE A 426 11.32 1.40 19.85
N ALA A 427 12.36 2.05 20.35
CA ALA A 427 13.67 1.43 20.58
C ALA A 427 13.64 0.38 21.70
N MET A 428 13.01 0.68 22.84
CA MET A 428 12.83 -0.26 23.96
C MET A 428 12.00 -1.49 23.54
N ARG A 429 10.94 -1.31 22.75
CA ARG A 429 10.19 -2.46 22.21
C ARG A 429 11.08 -3.26 21.25
N SER A 430 11.79 -2.60 20.33
CA SER A 430 12.67 -3.25 19.33
C SER A 430 13.81 -4.08 19.95
N SER A 431 14.40 -3.60 21.05
CA SER A 431 15.48 -4.29 21.79
C SER A 431 14.99 -5.35 22.79
N GLY A 432 13.68 -5.49 22.98
CA GLY A 432 13.08 -6.38 23.98
C GLY A 432 13.41 -7.88 23.80
N SER A 433 13.24 -8.65 24.88
CA SER A 433 13.40 -10.11 24.86
C SER A 433 12.23 -10.79 24.14
N TRP A 434 12.31 -10.85 22.81
CA TRP A 434 11.32 -11.50 21.95
C TRP A 434 11.10 -12.98 22.32
N PRO A 435 9.85 -13.48 22.34
CA PRO A 435 9.55 -14.90 22.58
C PRO A 435 9.85 -15.78 21.33
N THR A 436 11.03 -15.61 20.72
CA THR A 436 11.43 -16.22 19.45
C THR A 436 12.50 -17.31 19.62
N ARG A 437 12.08 -18.50 20.06
CA ARG A 437 12.78 -19.77 19.73
C ARG A 437 11.96 -21.05 19.88
N GLN A 438 11.02 -21.13 20.84
CA GLN A 438 10.33 -22.40 21.17
C GLN A 438 9.19 -22.81 20.23
N ALA A 439 8.55 -21.89 19.50
CA ALA A 439 7.44 -22.20 18.59
C ALA A 439 7.84 -22.91 17.27
N ARG A 440 9.03 -23.51 17.19
CA ARG A 440 9.49 -24.33 16.03
C ARG A 440 8.93 -25.76 16.02
N THR A 441 8.05 -26.09 16.95
CA THR A 441 7.17 -27.27 16.90
C THR A 441 5.73 -26.79 17.11
N GLY A 442 4.76 -27.28 16.33
CA GLY A 442 3.34 -26.95 16.51
C GLY A 442 2.66 -26.10 15.44
N TRP A 443 3.26 -25.84 14.27
CA TRP A 443 2.52 -25.48 13.04
C TRP A 443 2.64 -26.57 11.99
N GLY A 444 2.08 -27.74 12.33
CA GLY A 444 1.65 -28.73 11.35
C GLY A 444 0.29 -28.34 10.74
N GLY A 445 -0.24 -29.20 9.87
CA GLY A 445 -1.53 -28.99 9.22
C GLY A 445 -2.74 -28.89 10.19
N PRO A 446 -3.86 -28.32 9.75
CA PRO A 446 -4.96 -27.92 10.63
C PRO A 446 -5.84 -29.08 11.09
N HIS A 447 -6.14 -29.17 12.39
CA HIS A 447 -7.33 -29.89 12.89
C HIS A 447 -7.86 -29.37 14.25
N ALA A 448 -9.17 -29.58 14.44
CA ALA A 448 -9.92 -29.61 15.71
C ALA A 448 -9.80 -28.42 16.68
N GLY A 449 -10.78 -27.51 16.65
CA GLY A 449 -10.87 -26.41 17.64
C GLY A 449 -12.11 -25.53 17.57
N THR A 450 -13.26 -26.05 17.10
CA THR A 450 -14.47 -25.24 16.84
C THR A 450 -15.16 -24.78 18.13
N PRO A 451 -15.27 -23.47 18.41
CA PRO A 451 -16.14 -22.98 19.49
C PRO A 451 -17.60 -23.06 19.01
N SER A 452 -18.38 -23.98 19.59
CA SER A 452 -19.80 -24.10 19.26
C SER A 452 -20.56 -22.83 19.64
N ILE A 453 -21.03 -22.08 18.64
CA ILE A 453 -21.97 -20.98 18.84
C ILE A 453 -23.38 -21.60 18.89
N ALA A 454 -23.85 -21.90 20.10
CA ALA A 454 -25.17 -22.45 20.33
C ALA A 454 -26.26 -21.53 19.73
N SER A 455 -27.02 -22.08 18.77
CA SER A 455 -28.18 -21.42 18.17
C SER A 455 -29.41 -21.61 19.06
N SER A 456 -29.94 -20.52 19.61
CA SER A 456 -31.18 -20.56 20.38
C SER A 456 -32.38 -20.82 19.46
N ARG A 457 -32.96 -22.03 19.52
CA ARG A 457 -34.30 -22.33 19.01
C ARG A 457 -35.23 -22.78 20.15
N THR A 458 -36.49 -22.40 20.01
CA THR A 458 -37.60 -22.68 20.92
C THR A 458 -38.24 -24.04 20.62
N GLY A 459 -38.71 -24.77 21.64
CA GLY A 459 -39.46 -26.02 21.43
C GLY A 459 -39.70 -26.88 22.69
N THR A 460 -40.86 -26.70 23.32
CA THR A 460 -41.73 -27.76 23.91
C THR A 460 -41.13 -29.03 24.57
N SER A 461 -41.19 -29.06 25.91
CA SER A 461 -41.82 -30.10 26.78
C SER A 461 -41.64 -31.61 26.54
N ALA A 462 -41.15 -32.32 27.58
CA ALA A 462 -41.71 -33.58 28.11
C ALA A 462 -41.21 -33.88 29.56
N SER A 463 -41.94 -34.74 30.28
CA SER A 463 -41.57 -35.38 31.57
C SER A 463 -40.49 -36.49 31.39
N GLY A 464 -39.84 -37.08 32.40
CA GLY A 464 -40.07 -37.09 33.86
C GLY A 464 -38.85 -37.59 34.68
N PRO A 465 -39.01 -38.07 35.93
CA PRO A 465 -37.93 -38.05 36.94
C PRO A 465 -37.39 -39.42 37.46
N THR A 466 -36.08 -39.46 37.79
CA THR A 466 -35.35 -40.33 38.76
C THR A 466 -33.87 -39.89 38.76
N SER A 467 -33.00 -40.09 39.77
CA SER A 467 -33.10 -40.33 41.23
C SER A 467 -31.68 -40.15 41.85
N SER A 468 -31.57 -40.17 43.19
CA SER A 468 -30.36 -40.23 44.06
C SER A 468 -29.03 -40.75 43.46
N THR A 469 -27.84 -40.30 43.90
CA THR A 469 -27.31 -40.51 45.28
C THR A 469 -26.13 -39.57 45.64
N SER A 470 -25.88 -39.39 46.96
CA SER A 470 -24.71 -38.74 47.59
C SER A 470 -23.42 -39.64 47.55
N CYS A 471 -22.25 -39.36 48.15
CA CYS A 471 -21.68 -38.29 49.00
C CYS A 471 -20.13 -38.32 48.79
N SER A 472 -19.36 -37.23 48.89
CA SER A 472 -18.65 -36.82 50.12
C SER A 472 -17.75 -35.60 49.79
N ARG A 473 -17.83 -34.48 50.51
CA ARG A 473 -17.12 -34.11 51.77
C ARG A 473 -15.64 -33.74 51.57
N ALA A 474 -15.31 -32.46 51.81
CA ALA A 474 -13.97 -31.87 51.68
C ALA A 474 -13.43 -31.32 53.03
N PRO A 475 -12.11 -31.10 53.18
CA PRO A 475 -11.54 -30.21 54.19
C PRO A 475 -11.35 -28.76 53.67
N ARG A 476 -10.86 -27.87 54.55
CA ARG A 476 -10.94 -26.39 54.40
C ARG A 476 -9.66 -25.73 53.87
N SER A 477 -9.82 -24.49 53.41
CA SER A 477 -8.76 -23.56 52.99
C SER A 477 -8.17 -22.75 54.16
N PRO A 478 -7.13 -21.96 53.89
CA PRO A 478 -7.18 -20.54 54.26
C PRO A 478 -7.09 -19.58 53.05
N ARG A 479 -7.23 -18.28 53.33
CA ARG A 479 -7.29 -17.16 52.37
C ARG A 479 -5.88 -16.61 52.11
N GLY A 480 -5.55 -15.97 50.98
CA GLY A 480 -6.33 -15.72 49.76
C GLY A 480 -5.92 -14.41 49.07
N LEU A 481 -6.24 -14.24 47.77
CA LEU A 481 -6.06 -12.98 47.02
C LEU A 481 -7.21 -12.82 46.00
N ARG A 482 -7.62 -11.58 45.70
CA ARG A 482 -8.90 -11.28 45.02
C ARG A 482 -8.79 -11.36 43.49
N ARG A 483 -9.58 -12.25 42.86
CA ARG A 483 -9.88 -12.21 41.41
C ARG A 483 -11.28 -11.64 41.16
N PRO A 484 -11.46 -10.57 40.36
CA PRO A 484 -12.77 -10.16 39.86
C PRO A 484 -13.09 -10.87 38.54
N ALA A 485 -13.86 -11.95 38.59
CA ALA A 485 -14.46 -12.51 37.37
C ALA A 485 -15.70 -11.68 36.96
N ARG A 486 -15.78 -11.23 35.71
CA ARG A 486 -17.02 -10.72 35.09
C ARG A 486 -17.23 -11.39 33.74
N PRO A 487 -18.35 -12.12 33.52
CA PRO A 487 -18.68 -12.64 32.20
C PRO A 487 -19.14 -11.49 31.29
N TRP A 488 -18.54 -11.39 30.10
CA TRP A 488 -18.92 -10.36 29.12
C TRP A 488 -20.28 -10.67 28.49
N ARG A 489 -21.32 -9.96 28.95
CA ARG A 489 -22.58 -9.84 28.20
C ARG A 489 -22.35 -8.98 26.94
N ARG A 490 -23.04 -9.32 25.84
CA ARG A 490 -22.99 -8.54 24.58
C ARG A 490 -23.21 -7.04 24.85
N ALA A 491 -22.24 -6.22 24.47
CA ALA A 491 -22.35 -4.77 24.59
C ALA A 491 -23.37 -4.21 23.56
N ARG A 492 -24.59 -3.91 24.03
CA ARG A 492 -25.47 -2.96 23.32
C ARG A 492 -25.00 -1.55 23.68
N VAL A 493 -24.41 -0.83 22.74
CA VAL A 493 -24.02 0.58 22.93
C VAL A 493 -25.28 1.40 23.26
N ARG A 494 -25.34 1.95 24.48
CA ARG A 494 -26.34 2.95 24.88
C ARG A 494 -25.70 4.32 24.84
N TRP A 495 -26.05 5.11 23.83
CA TRP A 495 -25.66 6.51 23.73
C TRP A 495 -26.36 7.38 24.79
N PRO A 496 -25.72 8.46 25.28
CA PRO A 496 -26.38 9.43 26.15
C PRO A 496 -27.60 10.06 25.46
N ARG A 497 -28.73 10.16 26.17
CA ARG A 497 -29.88 10.95 25.68
C ARG A 497 -29.51 12.43 25.71
N ARG A 498 -29.36 13.06 24.54
CA ARG A 498 -29.27 14.53 24.43
C ARG A 498 -30.51 15.17 25.06
N ARG A 499 -30.33 16.24 25.84
CA ARG A 499 -31.44 17.09 26.30
C ARG A 499 -32.05 17.81 25.11
N ALA A 500 -33.38 17.94 25.08
CA ALA A 500 -34.08 18.69 24.05
C ALA A 500 -33.96 20.22 24.30
N PRO A 501 -33.89 21.06 23.25
CA PRO A 501 -34.03 22.51 23.40
C PRO A 501 -35.47 22.89 23.79
N PRO A 502 -35.68 24.02 24.50
CA PRO A 502 -37.00 24.43 24.95
C PRO A 502 -37.88 24.89 23.78
N ARG A 503 -39.14 24.42 23.74
CA ARG A 503 -40.17 24.99 22.87
C ARG A 503 -40.68 26.30 23.45
N ARG A 504 -40.66 27.39 22.69
CA ARG A 504 -41.57 28.53 22.93
C ARG A 504 -42.87 28.32 22.14
N ARG A 505 -44.01 28.65 22.76
CA ARG A 505 -45.33 28.85 22.13
C ARG A 505 -45.69 30.33 22.27
N GLY A 506 -46.53 30.84 21.37
CA GLY A 506 -47.19 32.15 21.55
C GLY A 506 -47.12 33.07 20.33
N SER A 507 -48.06 32.90 19.41
CA SER A 507 -48.64 34.01 18.62
C SER A 507 -49.83 34.58 19.43
N PRO A 508 -50.40 35.77 19.14
CA PRO A 508 -50.99 36.15 17.83
C PRO A 508 -50.55 37.59 17.41
N ALA A 509 -51.12 38.32 16.43
CA ALA A 509 -52.29 38.14 15.57
C ALA A 509 -52.13 38.90 14.21
N GLU A 510 -53.22 38.90 13.42
CA GLU A 510 -53.64 39.91 12.41
C GLU A 510 -53.26 39.79 10.91
N ALA A 511 -54.31 40.02 10.10
CA ALA A 511 -54.39 40.57 8.74
C ALA A 511 -53.46 40.11 7.59
N GLY A 512 -54.06 39.43 6.60
CA GLY A 512 -53.84 39.73 5.18
C GLY A 512 -54.87 40.75 4.66
N PRO A 513 -55.12 40.89 3.34
CA PRO A 513 -54.58 40.14 2.20
C PRO A 513 -53.90 41.04 1.14
N GLY A 514 -53.39 40.44 0.06
CA GLY A 514 -52.95 41.18 -1.13
C GLY A 514 -52.50 40.27 -2.29
N ALA A 515 -53.01 40.51 -3.50
CA ALA A 515 -52.66 39.75 -4.70
C ALA A 515 -52.29 40.70 -5.86
N GLY A 516 -51.42 40.24 -6.76
CA GLY A 516 -50.93 40.98 -7.94
C GLY A 516 -49.43 40.73 -8.12
N ARG A 517 -48.96 39.99 -9.14
CA ARG A 517 -48.93 40.27 -10.58
C ARG A 517 -48.01 41.43 -11.01
N SER A 518 -46.83 41.02 -11.51
CA SER A 518 -46.24 41.45 -12.79
C SER A 518 -45.42 42.75 -12.91
N SER A 519 -44.72 42.80 -14.05
CA SER A 519 -43.96 43.90 -14.68
C SER A 519 -42.50 44.14 -14.26
N ARG A 520 -41.64 44.22 -15.29
CA ARG A 520 -40.37 44.95 -15.30
C ARG A 520 -40.68 46.43 -15.54
N PRO A 521 -39.73 47.33 -15.28
CA PRO A 521 -39.21 48.08 -16.44
C PRO A 521 -37.67 48.10 -16.51
N THR A 522 -37.14 48.90 -17.45
CA THR A 522 -35.75 48.88 -17.92
C THR A 522 -34.97 50.16 -17.63
N SER A 523 -33.67 50.12 -17.91
CA SER A 523 -32.81 51.23 -18.41
C SER A 523 -32.57 52.48 -17.55
N GLY A 524 -31.31 52.92 -17.47
CA GLY A 524 -30.97 54.27 -17.01
C GLY A 524 -29.53 54.47 -16.52
N CYS A 525 -28.58 54.75 -17.43
CA CYS A 525 -27.38 55.52 -17.07
C CYS A 525 -27.71 57.01 -17.14
N PRO A 526 -27.04 57.87 -16.34
CA PRO A 526 -26.13 58.82 -16.98
C PRO A 526 -24.81 59.03 -16.21
N SER A 527 -23.96 59.90 -16.76
CA SER A 527 -22.60 60.18 -16.31
C SER A 527 -22.45 61.57 -15.67
N GLY A 528 -21.30 61.88 -15.03
CA GLY A 528 -20.80 63.27 -15.00
C GLY A 528 -20.16 63.81 -13.71
N ARG A 529 -18.84 63.62 -13.58
CA ARG A 529 -17.81 64.55 -13.02
C ARG A 529 -18.21 65.58 -11.93
N ARG A 530 -17.47 65.59 -10.81
CA ARG A 530 -16.60 66.71 -10.33
C ARG A 530 -15.76 66.29 -9.11
N GLY A 531 -14.62 66.96 -8.91
CA GLY A 531 -13.83 67.01 -7.66
C GLY A 531 -13.62 68.48 -7.27
N PRO A 532 -12.55 68.89 -6.53
CA PRO A 532 -11.41 68.11 -6.01
C PRO A 532 -11.14 68.33 -4.48
N GLY A 533 -10.09 67.69 -3.92
CA GLY A 533 -9.60 67.98 -2.56
C GLY A 533 -8.29 67.27 -2.20
N ALA A 534 -7.27 68.04 -1.80
CA ALA A 534 -5.92 67.63 -1.37
C ALA A 534 -5.32 68.81 -0.53
N PRO A 535 -4.04 68.87 -0.04
CA PRO A 535 -2.88 68.00 -0.30
C PRO A 535 -1.90 67.78 0.92
N LEU A 536 -0.64 67.39 0.62
CA LEU A 536 0.61 67.51 1.44
C LEU A 536 0.87 66.41 2.50
N ARG A 537 2.12 66.03 2.90
CA ARG A 537 3.53 66.15 2.41
C ARG A 537 4.41 65.17 3.28
N ALA A 538 5.67 64.79 3.00
CA ALA A 538 6.48 64.50 1.80
C ALA A 538 7.95 64.16 2.22
N ARG A 539 8.80 63.69 1.27
CA ARG A 539 10.31 63.57 1.32
C ARG A 539 10.91 62.29 1.97
N ALA A 540 12.14 61.83 1.69
CA ALA A 540 13.12 61.89 0.55
C ALA A 540 14.35 60.94 0.88
N ARG A 541 15.57 60.89 0.29
CA ARG A 541 16.28 61.68 -0.76
C ARG A 541 17.52 60.94 -1.40
N ARG A 542 17.38 60.37 -2.61
CA ARG A 542 18.39 60.21 -3.72
C ARG A 542 19.90 59.93 -3.44
N ARG A 543 20.52 59.01 -4.23
CA ARG A 543 21.70 59.21 -5.14
C ARG A 543 22.10 57.89 -5.88
N ARG A 544 23.01 57.84 -6.88
CA ARG A 544 23.05 58.44 -8.25
C ARG A 544 24.32 57.96 -9.03
N SER A 545 24.21 57.25 -10.17
CA SER A 545 25.28 57.17 -11.23
C SER A 545 24.84 56.44 -12.53
N HIS A 546 25.44 56.84 -13.66
CA HIS A 546 25.36 56.38 -15.08
C HIS A 546 26.75 56.68 -15.73
N PRO A 547 27.05 56.49 -17.04
CA PRO A 547 26.41 55.76 -18.18
C PRO A 547 27.32 54.57 -18.67
N ALA A 548 27.10 53.73 -19.71
CA ALA A 548 26.51 53.82 -21.08
C ALA A 548 27.36 54.61 -22.11
N PRO A 549 27.18 54.49 -23.46
CA PRO A 549 26.33 53.61 -24.30
C PRO A 549 27.16 52.42 -24.88
N THR A 550 27.05 51.79 -26.07
CA THR A 550 26.29 51.84 -27.37
C THR A 550 26.45 50.43 -28.03
N ALA A 551 25.77 49.89 -29.08
CA ALA A 551 24.67 50.22 -30.02
C ALA A 551 23.88 48.88 -30.30
N GLY A 552 23.08 48.57 -31.33
CA GLY A 552 22.59 49.21 -32.57
C GLY A 552 22.95 48.42 -33.86
N GLY A 553 22.02 47.95 -34.73
CA GLY A 553 20.54 47.94 -34.66
C GLY A 553 19.84 47.32 -35.91
N SER A 554 18.49 47.26 -35.85
CA SER A 554 17.47 47.08 -36.93
C SER A 554 17.50 45.87 -37.90
N GLY A 555 16.35 45.17 -38.06
CA GLY A 555 16.09 44.30 -39.23
C GLY A 555 15.00 43.22 -39.05
N GLU A 556 13.77 43.48 -39.53
CA GLU A 556 12.69 42.51 -39.82
C GLU A 556 12.29 42.66 -41.33
N PRO A 557 11.50 41.78 -42.00
CA PRO A 557 10.59 40.76 -41.44
C PRO A 557 10.55 39.36 -42.15
N THR A 558 9.65 38.49 -41.66
CA THR A 558 8.98 37.35 -42.35
C THR A 558 9.78 36.19 -42.99
N ALA A 559 9.68 34.99 -42.39
CA ALA A 559 9.32 33.71 -43.06
C ALA A 559 9.06 32.55 -42.08
N ARG A 560 8.24 31.56 -42.47
CA ARG A 560 8.02 30.24 -41.82
C ARG A 560 7.82 29.18 -42.93
N PRO A 561 8.01 27.86 -42.66
CA PRO A 561 8.86 27.20 -41.67
C PRO A 561 9.80 26.14 -42.31
N ALA A 562 10.75 25.57 -41.55
CA ALA A 562 11.58 24.44 -42.00
C ALA A 562 11.75 23.37 -40.91
N ALA A 563 11.85 22.10 -41.31
CA ALA A 563 11.87 20.94 -40.42
C ALA A 563 13.27 20.60 -39.84
N PRO A 564 13.36 20.03 -38.62
CA PRO A 564 14.64 19.72 -37.98
C PRO A 564 15.37 18.52 -38.61
N ARG A 565 16.64 18.71 -39.03
CA ARG A 565 17.51 17.66 -39.57
C ARG A 565 18.28 16.91 -38.49
N ARG A 566 18.33 15.57 -38.59
CA ARG A 566 19.13 14.68 -37.72
C ARG A 566 20.63 14.75 -38.04
N TRP A 567 21.47 14.92 -37.01
CA TRP A 567 22.92 14.67 -37.01
C TRP A 567 23.36 14.17 -35.62
N ARG A 568 24.42 13.37 -35.43
CA ARG A 568 25.02 12.27 -36.23
C ARG A 568 25.69 11.31 -35.24
N ARG A 569 25.92 10.04 -35.61
CA ARG A 569 26.66 9.09 -34.75
C ARG A 569 28.18 9.28 -34.88
N CYS A 570 28.89 9.31 -33.75
CA CYS A 570 30.35 9.17 -33.70
C CYS A 570 30.77 7.72 -34.00
N ARG A 571 32.03 7.52 -34.44
CA ARG A 571 32.68 6.22 -34.62
C ARG A 571 33.99 6.19 -33.84
N CYS A 572 34.37 5.02 -33.32
CA CYS A 572 35.71 4.75 -32.79
C CYS A 572 36.51 3.84 -33.76
N PRO A 573 37.86 3.87 -33.73
CA PRO A 573 38.73 3.16 -34.68
C PRO A 573 38.89 1.65 -34.38
N PRO A 574 39.42 0.84 -35.33
CA PRO A 574 39.47 -0.62 -35.24
C PRO A 574 40.67 -1.18 -34.44
N ARG A 575 40.56 -2.46 -34.03
CA ARG A 575 41.64 -3.24 -33.41
C ARG A 575 42.57 -3.89 -34.46
N PRO A 576 43.88 -4.05 -34.19
CA PRO A 576 44.79 -4.86 -35.02
C PRO A 576 44.59 -6.38 -34.83
N ARG A 577 45.19 -7.18 -35.74
CA ARG A 577 45.18 -8.65 -35.76
C ARG A 577 46.55 -9.25 -35.34
N PRO A 578 46.63 -10.56 -35.00
CA PRO A 578 47.74 -11.11 -34.21
C PRO A 578 48.95 -11.60 -35.02
N LEU A 579 50.10 -11.71 -34.33
CA LEU A 579 51.31 -12.39 -34.80
C LEU A 579 51.40 -13.84 -34.26
N ARG A 580 52.17 -14.70 -34.94
CA ARG A 580 52.51 -16.08 -34.52
C ARG A 580 54.01 -16.17 -34.24
N GLY A 581 54.44 -16.94 -33.23
CA GLY A 581 55.86 -17.30 -33.09
C GLY A 581 56.22 -18.15 -31.85
N ARG A 582 56.43 -19.46 -32.08
CA ARG A 582 57.36 -20.43 -31.44
C ARG A 582 57.90 -20.13 -30.01
N GLY A 583 57.91 -21.05 -29.04
CA GLY A 583 57.49 -22.46 -29.05
C GLY A 583 58.18 -23.30 -27.93
N ARG A 584 58.27 -24.62 -28.15
CA ARG A 584 58.82 -25.71 -27.31
C ARG A 584 57.90 -26.31 -26.22
N SER A 585 57.77 -27.63 -26.32
CA SER A 585 57.23 -28.62 -25.36
C SER A 585 58.43 -29.35 -24.71
N PRO A 586 58.32 -30.28 -23.73
CA PRO A 586 57.45 -31.47 -23.77
C PRO A 586 56.70 -31.83 -22.46
N ALA A 587 55.82 -32.84 -22.56
CA ALA A 587 55.19 -33.55 -21.43
C ALA A 587 56.06 -34.73 -20.93
N PRO A 588 55.58 -35.55 -19.96
CA PRO A 588 55.03 -36.83 -20.44
C PRO A 588 53.80 -37.41 -19.68
N VAL A 589 52.94 -38.08 -20.47
CA VAL A 589 52.25 -39.37 -20.23
C VAL A 589 51.49 -39.63 -18.91
N GLY A 590 50.19 -39.95 -19.05
CA GLY A 590 49.37 -40.56 -17.99
C GLY A 590 48.07 -41.21 -18.52
N ARG A 591 48.15 -42.28 -19.32
CA ARG A 591 46.96 -43.02 -19.82
C ARG A 591 46.56 -44.16 -18.89
N ARG A 592 45.25 -44.36 -18.69
CA ARG A 592 44.61 -45.70 -18.62
C ARG A 592 43.14 -45.61 -19.05
N CYS A 593 42.72 -46.52 -19.92
CA CYS A 593 41.33 -46.69 -20.38
C CYS A 593 40.97 -48.18 -20.26
N ARG A 594 39.70 -48.53 -19.98
CA ARG A 594 39.06 -49.81 -20.37
C ARG A 594 37.52 -49.71 -20.26
N PRO A 595 36.72 -50.71 -20.71
CA PRO A 595 35.58 -50.50 -21.62
C PRO A 595 34.22 -50.49 -20.89
N GLY A 596 33.06 -50.32 -21.54
CA GLY A 596 32.76 -50.21 -22.98
C GLY A 596 31.93 -51.38 -23.51
N THR A 597 30.60 -51.20 -23.58
CA THR A 597 29.65 -52.07 -24.31
C THR A 597 28.37 -51.27 -24.62
N ARG A 598 27.43 -51.83 -25.40
CA ARG A 598 26.31 -51.10 -26.04
C ARG A 598 24.96 -51.84 -25.81
N PRO A 599 23.80 -51.46 -26.41
CA PRO A 599 22.66 -50.97 -25.61
C PRO A 599 21.40 -51.85 -25.74
N ALA A 600 20.22 -51.25 -25.49
CA ALA A 600 18.85 -51.68 -25.76
C ALA A 600 18.11 -52.45 -24.64
N THR A 601 17.40 -51.70 -23.80
CA THR A 601 15.95 -51.50 -23.99
C THR A 601 15.52 -50.15 -23.42
#